data_AF-A0A1D3G7E6-F1
#
_entry.id   AF-A0A1D3G7E6-F1
#
_cell.length_a   1.000
_cell.length_b   1.000
_cell.length_c   1.000
_cell.angle_alpha   90.00
_cell.angle_beta   90.00
_cell.angle_gamma   90.00
#
_symmetry.space_group_name_H-M   'P 1'
#
loop_
_entity.id
_entity.type
_entity.pdbx_description
1 polymer ?
#
loop_
_entity_poly.entity_id
_entity_poly.type
_entity_poly.pdbx_seq_one_letter_code
_entity_poly.pdbx_strand_id
1 'polypeptide(L)'
;MRGSGLAQKMMELIIQTAAQQGYLSMSADILKTNTPMIKLAEKSGFTLKESDTEKNLYRAYLNLAADKTTGKTNKNLRTGHKIT
;
A
#
# COMPACT_ATOMS: atom_id res chain seq x y z
N MET A 1 13.80 -9.86 -15.23
CA MET A 1 14.59 -9.46 -14.04
C MET A 1 13.71 -9.51 -12.80
N ARG A 2 14.15 -10.19 -11.74
CA ARG A 2 13.57 -10.10 -10.39
C ARG A 2 14.57 -9.34 -9.51
N GLY A 3 14.11 -8.52 -8.56
CA GLY A 3 14.99 -7.82 -7.60
C GLY A 3 15.41 -6.38 -7.96
N SER A 4 14.90 -5.78 -9.04
CA SER A 4 15.20 -4.39 -9.42
C SER A 4 14.36 -3.32 -8.68
N GLY A 5 13.49 -3.74 -7.75
CA GLY A 5 12.55 -2.84 -7.06
C GLY A 5 11.39 -2.32 -7.92
N LEU A 6 11.33 -2.67 -9.21
CA LEU A 6 10.28 -2.20 -10.13
C LEU A 6 8.88 -2.56 -9.63
N ALA A 7 8.67 -3.80 -9.18
CA ALA A 7 7.36 -4.25 -8.71
C ALA A 7 6.85 -3.43 -7.51
N GLN A 8 7.75 -3.00 -6.61
CA GLN A 8 7.40 -2.12 -5.50
C GLN A 8 6.94 -0.76 -5.99
N LYS A 9 7.70 -0.12 -6.89
CA LYS A 9 7.32 1.18 -7.47
C LYS A 9 5.99 1.12 -8.22
N MET A 10 5.75 0.03 -8.95
CA MET A 10 4.48 -0.18 -9.66
C MET A 10 3.32 -0.36 -8.67
N MET A 11 3.52 -1.12 -7.59
CA MET A 11 2.48 -1.30 -6.58
C MET A 11 2.15 0.02 -5.87
N GLU A 12 3.16 0.81 -5.53
CA GLU A 12 2.97 2.16 -4.95
C GLU A 12 2.14 3.07 -5.88
N LEU A 13 2.46 3.07 -7.18
CA LEU A 13 1.70 3.85 -8.16
C LEU A 13 0.24 3.37 -8.29
N ILE A 14 0.01 2.06 -8.30
CA ILE A 14 -1.34 1.48 -8.36
C ILE A 14 -2.16 1.90 -7.12
N ILE A 15 -1.58 1.77 -5.92
CA ILE A 15 -2.23 2.16 -4.66
C ILE A 15 -2.59 3.64 -4.67
N GLN A 16 -1.65 4.52 -5.03
CA GLN A 16 -1.89 5.96 -5.10
C GLN A 16 -2.98 6.31 -6.10
N THR A 17 -2.94 5.70 -7.28
CA THR A 17 -3.94 5.92 -8.33
C THR A 17 -5.32 5.45 -7.87
N ALA A 18 -5.40 4.30 -7.21
CA ALA A 18 -6.66 3.78 -6.70
C ALA A 18 -7.27 4.70 -5.62
N ALA A 19 -6.44 5.20 -4.69
CA ALA A 19 -6.89 6.15 -3.69
C ALA A 19 -7.38 7.47 -4.31
N GLN A 20 -6.66 8.00 -5.31
CA GLN A 20 -7.06 9.22 -6.04
C GLN A 20 -8.36 9.06 -6.81
N GLN A 21 -8.65 7.84 -7.31
CA GLN A 21 -9.91 7.51 -7.96
C GLN A 21 -11.07 7.29 -6.98
N GLY A 22 -10.83 7.37 -5.67
CA GLY A 22 -11.86 7.23 -4.64
C GLY A 22 -12.19 5.79 -4.28
N TYR A 23 -11.35 4.81 -4.64
CA TYR A 23 -11.53 3.45 -4.14
C TYR A 23 -11.27 3.40 -2.64
N LEU A 24 -12.08 2.61 -1.93
CA LEU A 24 -12.01 2.49 -0.47
C LEU A 24 -11.08 1.37 -0.02
N SER A 25 -10.86 0.37 -0.87
CA SER A 25 -10.05 -0.81 -0.52
C SER A 25 -9.51 -1.50 -1.75
N MET A 26 -8.41 -2.23 -1.57
CA MET A 26 -7.86 -3.19 -2.53
C MET A 26 -7.72 -4.56 -1.89
N SER A 27 -7.90 -5.61 -2.69
CA SER A 27 -7.65 -6.98 -2.28
C SER A 27 -7.01 -7.79 -3.39
N ALA A 28 -6.26 -8.83 -3.02
CA ALA A 28 -5.69 -9.78 -3.96
C ALA A 28 -5.58 -11.16 -3.33
N ASP A 29 -5.67 -12.20 -4.15
CA ASP A 29 -5.39 -13.57 -3.73
C ASP A 29 -4.00 -13.98 -4.19
N ILE A 30 -3.22 -14.56 -3.27
CA ILE A 30 -1.80 -14.87 -3.47
C ILE A 30 -1.56 -16.32 -3.04
N LEU A 31 -0.98 -17.12 -3.93
CA LEU A 31 -0.51 -18.48 -3.59
C LEU A 31 0.48 -18.42 -2.41
N LYS A 32 0.27 -19.29 -1.41
CA LYS A 32 1.15 -19.39 -0.23
C LYS A 32 2.62 -19.67 -0.59
N THR A 33 2.85 -20.31 -1.74
CA THR A 33 4.19 -20.63 -2.26
C THR A 33 4.85 -19.45 -2.99
N ASN A 34 4.12 -18.38 -3.31
CA ASN A 34 4.66 -17.21 -4.00
C ASN A 34 5.26 -16.21 -2.99
N THR A 35 6.34 -16.62 -2.33
CA THR A 35 7.06 -15.80 -1.33
C THR A 35 7.44 -14.41 -1.84
N PRO A 36 7.88 -14.20 -3.11
CA PRO A 36 8.17 -12.86 -3.60
C PRO A 36 6.94 -11.93 -3.60
N MET A 37 5.77 -12.44 -4.00
CA MET A 37 4.54 -11.65 -4.02
C MET A 37 4.00 -11.37 -2.62
N ILE A 38 4.09 -12.35 -1.71
CA ILE A 38 3.77 -12.18 -0.28
C ILE A 38 4.59 -11.03 0.31
N LYS A 39 5.92 -11.06 0.15
CA LYS A 39 6.82 -10.02 0.64
C LYS A 39 6.56 -8.66 0.00
N LEU A 40 6.18 -8.64 -1.28
CA LEU A 40 5.81 -7.40 -1.96
C LEU A 40 4.53 -6.81 -1.36
N ALA A 41 3.49 -7.62 -1.18
CA ALA A 41 2.22 -7.18 -0.60
C ALA A 41 2.40 -6.61 0.82
N GLU A 42 3.14 -7.32 1.68
CA GLU A 42 3.48 -6.87 3.03
C GLU A 42 4.22 -5.53 3.01
N LYS A 43 5.27 -5.40 2.17
CA LYS A 43 6.03 -4.14 2.02
C LYS A 43 5.18 -2.99 1.49
N SER A 44 4.16 -3.29 0.70
CA SER A 44 3.21 -2.31 0.16
C SER A 44 2.05 -2.01 1.11
N GLY A 45 2.05 -2.55 2.33
CA GLY A 45 1.08 -2.22 3.38
C GLY A 45 -0.18 -3.09 3.40
N PHE A 46 -0.25 -4.16 2.58
CA PHE A 46 -1.36 -5.11 2.66
C PHE A 46 -1.26 -5.95 3.94
N THR A 47 -2.40 -6.20 4.56
CA THR A 47 -2.54 -7.25 5.58
C THR A 47 -2.89 -8.56 4.90
N LEU A 48 -2.23 -9.65 5.28
CA LEU A 48 -2.50 -10.99 4.77
C LEU A 48 -3.34 -11.79 5.77
N LYS A 49 -4.37 -12.47 5.28
CA LYS A 49 -5.15 -13.48 6.01
C LYS A 49 -5.18 -14.77 5.22
N GLU A 50 -5.33 -15.90 5.89
CA GLU A 50 -5.61 -17.15 5.18
C GLU A 50 -6.94 -17.04 4.43
N SER A 51 -7.03 -17.63 3.24
CA SER A 51 -8.30 -17.70 2.53
C SER A 51 -9.23 -18.73 3.20
N ASP A 52 -10.46 -18.30 3.49
CA ASP A 52 -11.50 -19.15 4.08
C ASP A 52 -12.01 -20.23 3.11
N THR A 53 -11.85 -20.01 1.80
CA THR A 53 -12.37 -20.89 0.75
C THR A 53 -11.28 -21.72 0.08
N GLU A 54 -10.02 -21.29 0.12
CA GLU A 54 -8.91 -21.95 -0.57
C GLU A 54 -7.65 -22.07 0.28
N LYS A 55 -7.35 -23.30 0.72
CA LYS A 55 -6.25 -23.61 1.67
C LYS A 55 -4.86 -23.18 1.20
N ASN A 56 -4.67 -23.01 -0.11
CA ASN A 56 -3.38 -22.67 -0.72
C ASN A 56 -3.23 -21.17 -1.04
N LEU A 57 -4.19 -20.34 -0.63
CA LEU A 57 -4.17 -18.90 -0.85
C LEU A 57 -4.09 -18.12 0.45
N TYR A 58 -3.37 -17.01 0.41
CA TYR A 58 -3.59 -15.86 1.28
C TYR A 58 -4.46 -14.85 0.56
N ARG A 59 -5.37 -14.21 1.29
CA ARG A 59 -6.07 -13.01 0.85
C ARG A 59 -5.37 -11.79 1.44
N ALA A 60 -4.81 -10.97 0.57
CA ALA A 60 -4.26 -9.66 0.88
C ALA A 60 -5.36 -8.61 0.87
N TYR A 61 -5.35 -7.72 1.85
CA TYR A 61 -6.29 -6.63 1.98
C TYR A 61 -5.58 -5.32 2.36
N LEU A 62 -5.95 -4.24 1.69
CA LEU A 62 -5.47 -2.89 1.97
C LEU A 62 -6.68 -1.95 2.04
N ASN A 63 -6.81 -1.24 3.15
CA ASN A 63 -7.76 -0.13 3.26
C ASN A 63 -7.12 1.12 2.63
N LEU A 64 -7.80 1.72 1.66
CA LEU A 64 -7.37 2.95 0.98
C LEU A 64 -8.10 4.19 1.49
N ALA A 65 -9.20 4.01 2.23
CA ALA A 65 -9.86 5.12 2.87
C ALA A 65 -8.85 5.75 3.84
N ALA A 66 -8.54 7.04 3.61
CA ALA A 66 -7.67 7.77 4.50
C ALA A 66 -8.23 7.66 5.92
N ASP A 67 -7.46 7.07 6.84
CA ASP A 67 -7.71 7.26 8.25
C ASP A 67 -7.76 8.77 8.46
N LYS A 68 -8.96 9.31 8.73
CA LYS A 68 -9.15 10.73 9.11
C LYS A 68 -8.46 11.05 10.46
N THR A 69 -7.64 10.14 10.98
CA THR A 69 -6.95 10.16 12.26
C THR A 69 -5.43 9.99 12.11
N THR A 70 -4.79 10.65 11.14
CA THR A 70 -3.40 11.09 11.31
C THR A 70 -3.21 12.52 10.87
N GLY A 71 -3.76 13.45 11.65
CA GLY A 71 -3.22 14.81 11.73
C GLY A 71 -1.83 14.79 12.35
N LYS A 72 -0.81 14.32 11.61
CA LYS A 72 0.57 14.68 11.92
C LYS A 72 0.79 16.09 11.41
N THR A 73 0.53 17.06 12.29
CA THR A 73 0.93 18.46 12.15
C THR A 73 2.41 18.53 11.77
N ASN A 74 2.70 18.77 10.48
CA ASN A 74 4.05 19.07 10.04
C ASN A 74 4.34 20.52 10.45
N LYS A 75 4.89 20.68 11.67
CA LYS A 75 5.14 21.97 12.33
C LYS A 75 6.38 22.70 11.83
N ASN A 76 6.74 22.57 10.54
CA ASN A 76 7.95 23.19 9.97
C ASN A 76 7.69 24.00 8.70
N LEU A 77 6.61 24.81 8.69
CA LEU A 77 6.45 25.86 7.68
C LEU A 77 6.45 27.26 8.34
N ARG A 78 7.62 27.67 8.83
CA ARG A 78 8.03 29.06 9.10
C ARG A 78 9.55 29.07 8.87
N THR A 79 10.13 29.87 7.98
CA THR A 79 9.87 31.29 7.75
C THR A 79 10.05 31.65 6.28
N GLY A 80 9.04 32.30 5.72
CA GLY A 80 9.19 33.07 4.49
C GLY A 80 10.19 34.20 4.70
N HIS A 81 11.14 34.29 3.77
CA HIS A 81 11.96 35.47 3.54
C HIS A 81 11.01 36.66 3.29
N LYS A 82 10.97 37.64 4.19
CA LYS A 82 10.33 38.92 3.93
C LYS A 82 11.41 39.86 3.41
N ILE A 83 11.47 40.01 2.10
CA ILE A 83 12.24 41.07 1.44
C ILE A 83 11.35 42.31 1.50
N THR A 84 11.68 43.26 2.36
CA THR A 84 11.31 44.68 2.21
C THR A 84 12.27 45.52 3.00
#